data_AF-A0A2S6A8U4-F1
#
_entry.id   AF-A0A2S6A8U4-F1
#
_cell.length_a   1.000
_cell.length_b   1.000
_cell.length_c   1.000
_cell.angle_alpha   90.00
_cell.angle_beta   90.00
_cell.angle_gamma   90.00
#
_symmetry.space_group_name_H-M   'P 1'
#
loop_
_entity.id
_entity.type
_entity.pdbx_description
1 polymer ?
#
loop_
_entity_poly.entity_id
_entity_poly.type
_entity_poly.pdbx_seq_one_letter_code
_entity_poly.pdbx_strand_id
1 'polypeptide(L)'
;MTVTLRPDARLRFSPDGRVLLGGSPLRMLRLSPAGARRVRAWFAGEPVGSDASAQALAQRMLAAGVAHPAVGQGRHTTADVTVVIPVKDNLPGLTRLLAATGDVSARIVVDDGSAEPITDGVAEDGDRTHATPTVTIVRHASARGPAAARNSGCRAVATELIAFLDSDIVPDPGWLDPLLPLFDDPAVAAVAPRVRTFEHGVLGSYEAHRSSLDMGGEPAVVRPGGRISYVPTAALVVRRSAWERAGGFDESLRYGEDVDLVWRLVSDGKVVRYQPDSVVRHEPRTTLRAWLRQRYDYGTSAAVLARRHPGHLYCARLPRSTAFRWATIALGRPWFGIVTAVEPVRQLRRLRTVGLPASMAATVVGEAEVSAVRQLADALRRIWWPAALFSRRGRRLLLAAYLPVVARAVAAGRDPRAGLLRIADDLAYGTGVWAGCLRTGTAEPVVPLLYRTDGDSDATG
;
A
#
# COMPACT_ATOMS: atom_id res chain seq x y z
N MET A 1 7.95 24.52 11.43
CA MET A 1 6.60 23.94 11.58
C MET A 1 6.53 23.23 12.93
N THR A 2 5.55 23.55 13.77
CA THR A 2 5.29 22.87 15.04
C THR A 2 4.52 21.57 14.75
N VAL A 3 5.23 20.53 14.32
CA VAL A 3 4.65 19.22 14.05
C VAL A 3 4.31 18.55 15.38
N THR A 4 3.08 18.06 15.52
CA THR A 4 2.66 17.17 16.61
C THR A 4 2.73 15.72 16.12
N LEU A 5 2.98 14.78 17.03
CA LEU A 5 3.15 13.36 16.68
C LEU A 5 2.10 12.51 17.38
N ARG A 6 1.56 11.54 16.65
CA ARG A 6 0.75 10.45 17.19
C ARG A 6 1.54 9.14 17.17
N PRO A 7 1.43 8.28 18.19
CA PRO A 7 2.08 6.97 18.16
C PRO A 7 1.47 6.08 17.08
N ASP A 8 2.28 5.21 16.46
CA ASP A 8 1.74 4.12 15.64
C ASP A 8 0.95 3.14 16.50
N ALA A 9 -0.18 2.62 16.01
CA ALA A 9 -1.05 1.72 16.76
C ALA A 9 -0.36 0.42 17.21
N ARG A 10 0.77 0.05 16.59
CA ARG A 10 1.56 -1.15 16.95
C ARG A 10 2.79 -0.81 17.78
N LEU A 11 2.98 0.45 18.17
CA LEU A 11 4.10 0.88 19.00
C LEU A 11 3.99 0.26 20.40
N ARG A 12 5.06 -0.39 20.85
CA ARG A 12 5.18 -0.94 22.19
C ARG A 12 6.33 -0.26 22.93
N PHE A 13 6.12 0.01 24.22
CA PHE A 13 7.12 0.58 25.12
C PHE A 13 7.61 -0.48 26.08
N SER A 14 8.90 -0.44 26.41
CA SER A 14 9.39 -1.10 27.61
C SER A 14 8.78 -0.47 28.87
N PRO A 15 8.73 -1.18 30.01
CA PRO A 15 8.21 -0.64 31.27
C PRO A 15 8.86 0.67 31.73
N ASP A 16 10.15 0.86 31.44
CA ASP A 16 10.90 2.10 31.75
C ASP A 16 10.69 3.23 30.72
N GLY A 17 9.97 2.95 29.63
CA GLY A 17 9.70 3.87 28.53
C GLY A 17 10.92 4.23 27.67
N ARG A 18 12.04 3.52 27.80
CA ARG A 18 13.31 3.84 27.10
C ARG A 18 13.54 3.02 25.85
N VAL A 19 12.83 1.91 25.67
CA VAL A 19 12.89 1.09 24.46
C VAL A 19 11.54 1.16 23.77
N LEU A 20 11.57 1.62 22.51
CA LEU A 20 10.43 1.59 21.61
C LEU A 20 10.60 0.42 20.64
N LEU A 21 9.52 -0.31 20.42
CA LEU A 21 9.47 -1.41 19.47
C LEU A 21 8.25 -1.22 18.56
N GLY A 22 8.47 -1.09 17.26
CA GLY A 22 7.39 -0.86 16.30
C GLY A 22 7.91 -0.61 14.89
N GLY A 23 7.06 -0.05 14.02
CA GLY A 23 7.41 0.21 12.63
C GLY A 23 7.33 -1.02 11.73
N SER A 24 7.51 -0.81 10.43
CA SER A 24 7.50 -1.88 9.44
C SER A 24 8.47 -1.59 8.28
N PRO A 25 9.58 -2.36 8.15
CA PRO A 25 10.01 -3.48 8.99
C PRO A 25 10.18 -3.12 10.47
N LEU A 26 10.06 -4.11 11.35
CA LEU A 26 10.13 -3.92 12.81
C LEU A 26 11.49 -3.31 13.21
N ARG A 27 11.46 -2.22 13.98
CA ARG A 27 12.63 -1.52 14.51
C ARG A 27 12.57 -1.45 16.02
N MET A 28 13.75 -1.49 16.64
CA MET A 28 13.95 -1.16 18.05
C MET A 28 14.68 0.17 18.14
N LEU A 29 14.11 1.12 18.87
CA LEU A 29 14.76 2.40 19.19
C LEU A 29 15.06 2.46 20.69
N ARG A 30 16.31 2.77 21.03
CA ARG A 30 16.74 3.05 22.39
C ARG A 30 16.82 4.56 22.61
N LEU A 31 16.10 5.04 23.61
CA LEU A 31 16.05 6.44 23.98
C LEU A 31 16.97 6.72 25.17
N SER A 32 17.63 7.88 25.15
CA SER A 32 18.19 8.48 26.36
C SER A 32 17.05 8.85 27.33
N PRO A 33 17.33 9.06 28.63
CA PRO A 33 16.30 9.52 29.56
C PRO A 33 15.62 10.82 29.11
N ALA A 34 16.38 11.74 28.51
CA ALA A 34 15.85 12.97 27.93
C ALA A 34 14.97 12.71 26.70
N GLY A 35 15.40 11.80 25.80
CA GLY A 35 14.60 11.40 24.64
C GLY A 35 13.28 10.76 25.03
N ALA A 36 13.28 9.89 26.06
CA ALA A 36 12.05 9.27 26.57
C ALA A 36 11.05 10.29 27.13
N ARG A 37 11.54 11.33 27.84
CA ARG A 37 10.69 12.43 28.31
C ARG A 37 10.08 13.21 27.14
N ARG A 38 10.88 13.56 26.13
CA ARG A 38 10.41 14.27 24.94
C ARG A 38 9.35 13.48 24.18
N VAL A 39 9.58 12.19 23.93
CA VAL A 39 8.61 11.33 23.23
C VAL A 39 7.29 11.24 23.99
N ARG A 40 7.33 11.13 25.33
CA ARG A 40 6.10 11.14 26.15
C ARG A 40 5.35 12.48 26.03
N ALA A 41 6.06 13.60 26.09
CA ALA A 41 5.47 14.92 25.90
C ALA A 41 4.81 15.05 24.51
N TRP A 42 5.48 14.59 23.44
CA TRP A 42 4.92 14.64 22.09
C TRP A 42 3.65 13.81 21.95
N PHE A 43 3.63 12.60 22.49
CA PHE A 43 2.42 11.76 22.47
C PHE A 43 1.32 12.24 23.43
N ALA A 44 1.62 13.17 24.34
CA ALA A 44 0.64 13.92 25.12
C ALA A 44 0.13 15.17 24.39
N GLY A 45 0.60 15.46 23.17
CA GLY A 45 0.15 16.57 22.33
C GLY A 45 1.10 17.76 22.27
N GLU A 46 2.24 17.74 22.98
CA GLU A 46 3.23 18.80 22.83
C GLU A 46 3.87 18.76 21.43
N PRO A 47 4.11 19.90 20.79
CA PRO A 47 4.78 19.93 19.49
C PRO A 47 6.26 19.53 19.62
N VAL A 48 6.84 19.02 18.54
CA VAL A 48 8.27 18.63 18.49
C VAL A 48 9.22 19.78 18.82
N GLY A 49 8.82 21.01 18.49
CA GLY A 49 9.61 22.22 18.70
C GLY A 49 10.67 22.45 17.60
N SER A 50 11.52 23.47 17.80
CA SER A 50 12.58 23.87 16.86
C SER A 50 13.97 23.33 17.20
N ASP A 51 14.13 22.65 18.34
CA ASP A 51 15.40 22.07 18.76
C ASP A 51 15.89 21.01 17.77
N ALA A 52 17.13 21.15 17.27
CA ALA A 52 17.67 20.28 16.23
C ALA A 52 17.72 18.80 16.65
N SER A 53 18.03 18.52 17.92
CA SER A 53 18.09 17.14 18.42
C SER A 53 16.69 16.51 18.57
N ALA A 54 15.68 17.30 18.94
CA ALA A 54 14.28 16.92 18.92
C ALA A 54 13.79 16.62 17.51
N GLN A 55 14.07 17.50 16.54
CA GLN A 55 13.72 17.31 15.14
C GLN A 55 14.36 16.05 14.55
N ALA A 56 15.65 15.82 14.82
CA ALA A 56 16.35 14.62 14.37
C ALA A 56 15.73 13.33 14.95
N LEU A 57 15.35 13.33 16.23
CA LEU A 57 14.66 12.19 16.85
C LEU A 57 13.26 11.97 16.25
N ALA A 58 12.48 13.03 16.06
CA ALA A 58 11.16 12.96 15.44
C ALA A 58 11.25 12.40 14.01
N GLN A 59 12.18 12.89 13.20
CA GLN A 59 12.40 12.41 11.84
C GLN A 59 12.79 10.92 11.81
N ARG A 60 13.66 10.46 12.72
CA ARG A 60 13.97 9.03 12.86
C ARG A 60 12.75 8.20 13.24
N MET A 61 11.88 8.70 14.10
CA MET A 61 10.64 8.01 14.50
C MET A 61 9.62 7.93 13.35
N LEU A 62 9.47 9.02 12.60
CA LEU A 62 8.63 9.10 11.41
C LEU A 62 9.13 8.13 10.33
N ALA A 63 10.43 8.16 10.01
CA ALA A 63 11.04 7.28 9.01
C ALA A 63 11.00 5.80 9.41
N ALA A 64 11.10 5.49 10.71
CA ALA A 64 10.92 4.13 11.21
C ALA A 64 9.45 3.65 11.14
N GLY A 65 8.49 4.58 11.03
CA GLY A 65 7.06 4.29 11.08
C GLY A 65 6.58 3.92 12.48
N VAL A 66 7.26 4.38 13.53
CA VAL A 66 6.81 4.21 14.93
C VAL A 66 5.92 5.34 15.41
N ALA A 67 5.88 6.44 14.66
CA ALA A 67 5.03 7.59 14.89
C ALA A 67 4.57 8.16 13.55
N HIS A 68 3.47 8.91 13.59
CA HIS A 68 2.91 9.62 12.44
C HIS A 68 2.72 11.09 12.81
N PRO A 69 2.83 12.01 11.85
CA PRO A 69 2.44 13.39 12.08
C PRO A 69 0.94 13.40 12.37
N ALA A 70 0.54 14.14 13.39
CA ALA A 70 -0.86 14.46 13.59
C ALA A 70 -1.26 15.53 12.57
N VAL A 71 -2.45 15.39 12.01
CA VAL A 71 -2.99 16.36 11.04
C VAL A 71 -3.31 17.63 11.81
N GLY A 72 -2.78 18.75 11.32
CA GLY A 72 -3.12 20.09 11.79
C GLY A 72 -3.31 21.00 10.57
N GLN A 73 -3.28 22.31 10.78
CA GLN A 73 -3.25 23.25 9.65
C GLN A 73 -1.88 23.22 8.98
N GLY A 74 -1.88 23.18 7.65
CA GLY A 74 -0.68 23.24 6.81
C GLY A 74 -0.64 24.52 5.98
N ARG A 75 0.50 24.77 5.33
CA ARG A 75 0.64 25.93 4.42
C ARG A 75 -0.09 25.74 3.10
N HIS A 76 -0.29 24.48 2.70
CA HIS A 76 -0.92 24.12 1.44
C HIS A 76 -2.44 24.15 1.53
N THR A 77 -3.07 24.68 0.49
CA THR A 77 -4.53 24.77 0.35
C THR A 77 -4.97 24.08 -0.94
N THR A 78 -6.28 23.99 -1.16
CA THR A 78 -6.84 23.43 -2.42
C THR A 78 -6.44 24.26 -3.65
N ALA A 79 -6.05 25.52 -3.48
CA ALA A 79 -5.50 26.37 -4.53
C ALA A 79 -4.12 25.90 -5.02
N ASP A 80 -3.40 25.09 -4.25
CA ASP A 80 -2.10 24.53 -4.64
C ASP A 80 -2.21 23.18 -5.37
N VAL A 81 -3.44 22.76 -5.70
CA VAL A 81 -3.73 21.43 -6.24
C VAL A 81 -4.37 21.51 -7.62
N THR A 82 -3.80 20.79 -8.59
CA THR A 82 -4.48 20.46 -9.84
C THR A 82 -4.82 18.97 -9.88
N VAL A 83 -6.09 18.66 -10.15
CA VAL A 83 -6.55 17.28 -10.29
C VAL A 83 -6.34 16.79 -11.72
N VAL A 84 -5.71 15.64 -11.90
CA VAL A 84 -5.50 14.98 -13.21
C VAL A 84 -6.32 13.70 -13.25
N ILE A 85 -7.23 13.61 -14.23
CA ILE A 85 -8.24 12.56 -14.33
C ILE A 85 -8.10 11.82 -15.66
N PRO A 86 -7.46 10.63 -15.70
CA PRO A 86 -7.52 9.77 -16.87
C PRO A 86 -8.91 9.15 -16.98
N VAL A 87 -9.47 9.16 -18.19
CA VAL A 87 -10.80 8.59 -18.45
C VAL A 87 -10.84 7.92 -19.82
N LYS A 88 -11.53 6.78 -19.89
CA LYS A 88 -11.87 6.09 -21.13
C LYS A 88 -13.24 5.44 -20.98
N ASP A 89 -14.20 5.85 -21.80
CA ASP A 89 -15.56 5.28 -21.86
C ASP A 89 -16.31 5.28 -20.50
N ASN A 90 -16.08 6.29 -19.66
CA ASN A 90 -16.70 6.41 -18.33
C ASN A 90 -17.17 7.84 -18.02
N LEU A 91 -17.95 8.40 -18.94
CA LEU A 91 -18.54 9.73 -18.77
C LEU A 91 -19.37 9.85 -17.48
N PRO A 92 -20.25 8.89 -17.11
CA PRO A 92 -21.03 9.00 -15.88
C PRO A 92 -20.18 9.06 -14.60
N GLY A 93 -19.10 8.26 -14.54
CA GLY A 93 -18.15 8.30 -13.43
C GLY A 93 -17.40 9.63 -13.37
N LEU A 94 -16.93 10.12 -14.52
CA LEU A 94 -16.28 11.43 -14.61
C LEU A 94 -17.17 12.55 -14.09
N THR A 95 -18.45 12.60 -14.48
CA THR A 95 -19.40 13.62 -14.01
C THR A 95 -19.54 13.58 -12.48
N ARG A 96 -19.68 12.38 -11.89
CA ARG A 96 -19.75 12.22 -10.41
C ARG A 96 -18.46 12.69 -9.74
N LEU A 97 -17.30 12.31 -10.28
CA LEU A 97 -16.01 12.70 -9.76
C LEU A 97 -15.84 14.23 -9.79
N LEU A 98 -16.13 14.87 -10.92
CA LEU A 98 -15.99 16.31 -11.08
C LEU A 98 -16.84 17.08 -10.09
N ALA A 99 -18.07 16.65 -9.84
CA ALA A 99 -18.95 17.22 -8.82
C ALA A 99 -18.40 17.05 -7.39
N ALA A 100 -17.65 15.97 -7.11
CA ALA A 100 -17.14 15.65 -5.78
C ALA A 100 -15.74 16.22 -5.46
N THR A 101 -14.98 16.67 -6.47
CA THR A 101 -13.58 17.12 -6.28
C THR A 101 -13.39 18.38 -5.44
N GLY A 102 -14.45 19.16 -5.16
CA GLY A 102 -14.41 20.36 -4.31
C GLY A 102 -13.64 21.54 -4.94
N ASP A 103 -13.24 22.53 -4.13
CA ASP A 103 -12.68 23.80 -4.62
C ASP A 103 -11.17 23.74 -4.91
N VAL A 104 -10.75 22.84 -5.80
CA VAL A 104 -9.36 22.77 -6.30
C VAL A 104 -9.08 23.82 -7.37
N SER A 105 -7.81 24.23 -7.51
CA SER A 105 -7.40 25.27 -8.46
C SER A 105 -7.77 24.96 -9.91
N ALA A 106 -7.53 23.73 -10.37
CA ALA A 106 -7.82 23.32 -11.73
C ALA A 106 -8.07 21.81 -11.85
N ARG A 107 -8.74 21.42 -12.93
CA ARG A 107 -8.98 20.02 -13.30
C ARG A 107 -8.49 19.79 -14.72
N ILE A 108 -7.74 18.72 -14.93
CA ILE A 108 -7.28 18.30 -16.24
C ILE A 108 -7.84 16.90 -16.50
N VAL A 109 -8.82 16.82 -17.40
CA VAL A 109 -9.41 15.57 -17.85
C VAL A 109 -8.64 15.09 -19.06
N VAL A 110 -8.12 13.87 -18.99
CA VAL A 110 -7.40 13.25 -20.11
C VAL A 110 -8.25 12.13 -20.68
N ASP A 111 -8.90 12.42 -21.79
CA ASP A 111 -9.69 11.47 -22.56
C ASP A 111 -8.76 10.57 -23.37
N ASP A 112 -8.52 9.37 -22.86
CA ASP A 112 -7.60 8.38 -23.43
C ASP A 112 -8.27 7.58 -24.56
N GLY A 113 -8.85 8.30 -25.53
CA GLY A 113 -9.49 7.73 -26.71
C GLY A 113 -10.81 7.05 -26.41
N SER A 114 -11.71 7.71 -25.67
CA SER A 114 -13.10 7.27 -25.52
C SER A 114 -13.81 7.21 -26.88
N ALA A 115 -14.68 6.21 -27.04
CA ALA A 115 -15.46 5.99 -28.25
C ALA A 115 -16.34 7.20 -28.58
N GLU A 116 -17.01 7.73 -27.56
CA GLU A 116 -17.66 9.03 -27.59
C GLU A 116 -16.70 10.07 -26.99
N PRO A 117 -16.31 11.12 -27.74
CA PRO A 117 -15.42 12.15 -27.23
C PRO A 117 -16.01 12.89 -26.03
N ILE A 118 -15.18 13.13 -25.03
CA ILE A 118 -15.55 13.98 -23.89
C ILE A 118 -15.44 15.44 -24.33
N THR A 119 -16.54 16.17 -24.20
CA THR A 119 -16.68 17.57 -24.62
C THR A 119 -16.77 18.53 -23.43
N ASP A 120 -16.61 19.82 -23.68
CA ASP A 120 -16.57 20.86 -22.64
C ASP A 120 -17.85 20.99 -21.79
N GLY A 121 -19.01 20.53 -22.30
CA GLY A 121 -20.29 20.54 -21.56
C GLY A 121 -20.27 19.73 -20.24
N VAL A 122 -19.27 18.87 -20.04
CA VAL A 122 -19.06 18.16 -18.77
C VAL A 122 -18.68 19.11 -17.62
N ALA A 123 -18.21 20.32 -17.94
CA ALA A 123 -17.89 21.38 -16.97
C ALA A 123 -19.09 22.26 -16.58
N GLU A 124 -20.23 22.17 -17.28
CA GLU A 124 -21.35 23.11 -17.13
C GLU A 124 -22.46 22.68 -16.15
N ASP A 125 -22.50 21.40 -15.76
CA ASP A 125 -23.56 20.83 -14.88
C ASP A 125 -23.31 21.04 -13.36
N GLY A 126 -22.27 21.80 -12.98
CA GLY A 126 -21.98 22.18 -11.60
C GLY A 126 -22.58 23.54 -11.23
N ASP A 127 -23.24 23.64 -10.07
CA ASP A 127 -23.93 24.83 -9.56
C ASP A 127 -23.17 26.16 -9.83
N ARG A 128 -23.84 27.08 -10.53
CA ARG A 128 -23.27 28.33 -11.12
C ARG A 128 -23.01 29.44 -10.10
N THR A 129 -22.96 29.12 -8.81
CA THR A 129 -22.95 30.10 -7.73
C THR A 129 -21.54 30.47 -7.24
N HIS A 130 -20.51 29.69 -7.59
CA HIS A 130 -19.10 29.96 -7.31
C HIS A 130 -18.27 29.91 -8.60
N ALA A 131 -17.15 30.64 -8.64
CA ALA A 131 -16.26 30.69 -9.82
C ALA A 131 -15.92 29.27 -10.29
N THR A 132 -16.50 28.86 -11.42
CA THR A 132 -16.42 27.49 -11.88
C THR A 132 -14.95 27.13 -12.13
N PRO A 133 -14.40 26.13 -11.43
CA PRO A 133 -12.99 25.83 -11.55
C PRO A 133 -12.67 25.35 -12.96
N THR A 134 -11.54 25.83 -13.51
CA THR A 134 -11.15 25.58 -14.90
C THR A 134 -10.97 24.08 -15.15
N VAL A 135 -11.78 23.53 -16.06
CA VAL A 135 -11.62 22.17 -16.60
C VAL A 135 -10.92 22.29 -17.95
N THR A 136 -9.78 21.62 -18.08
CA THR A 136 -9.06 21.47 -19.35
C THR A 136 -9.17 20.04 -19.83
N ILE A 137 -9.57 19.83 -21.08
CA ILE A 137 -9.67 18.50 -21.68
C ILE A 137 -8.49 18.28 -22.63
N VAL A 138 -7.76 17.17 -22.41
CA VAL A 138 -6.70 16.69 -23.30
C VAL A 138 -7.16 15.36 -23.89
N ARG A 139 -7.33 15.30 -25.21
CA ARG A 139 -7.76 14.06 -25.88
C ARG A 139 -6.61 13.37 -26.59
N HIS A 140 -6.49 12.06 -26.38
CA HIS A 140 -5.69 11.18 -27.22
C HIS A 140 -6.52 10.67 -28.40
N ALA A 141 -5.91 10.58 -29.58
CA ALA A 141 -6.57 10.02 -30.77
C ALA A 141 -6.89 8.51 -30.61
N SER A 142 -6.11 7.81 -29.80
CA SER A 142 -6.28 6.39 -29.47
C SER A 142 -5.85 6.13 -28.04
N ALA A 143 -6.40 5.09 -27.41
CA ALA A 143 -6.03 4.71 -26.05
C ALA A 143 -4.53 4.38 -25.91
N ARG A 144 -3.83 5.10 -25.04
CA ARG A 144 -2.40 4.93 -24.72
C ARG A 144 -2.18 4.35 -23.32
N GLY A 145 -3.23 4.24 -22.53
CA GLY A 145 -3.21 3.68 -21.19
C GLY A 145 -3.03 4.72 -20.08
N PRO A 146 -3.26 4.29 -18.82
CA PRO A 146 -3.38 5.20 -17.69
C PRO A 146 -2.09 5.97 -17.40
N ALA A 147 -0.91 5.33 -17.55
CA ALA A 147 0.38 6.00 -17.40
C ALA A 147 0.55 7.18 -18.37
N ALA A 148 0.31 6.95 -19.67
CA ALA A 148 0.42 7.95 -20.71
C ALA A 148 -0.62 9.07 -20.57
N ALA A 149 -1.85 8.72 -20.16
CA ALA A 149 -2.90 9.68 -19.88
C ALA A 149 -2.51 10.60 -18.71
N ARG A 150 -2.08 10.03 -17.58
CA ARG A 150 -1.62 10.83 -16.42
C ARG A 150 -0.44 11.73 -16.78
N ASN A 151 0.58 11.21 -17.49
CA ASN A 151 1.70 12.02 -17.95
C ASN A 151 1.27 13.19 -18.84
N SER A 152 0.30 12.96 -19.73
CA SER A 152 -0.19 14.01 -20.65
C SER A 152 -0.96 15.08 -19.90
N GLY A 153 -1.74 14.72 -18.88
CA GLY A 153 -2.37 15.69 -17.99
C GLY A 153 -1.35 16.48 -17.16
N CYS A 154 -0.34 15.80 -16.59
CA CYS A 154 0.69 16.46 -15.78
C CYS A 154 1.50 17.52 -16.53
N ARG A 155 1.67 17.39 -17.86
CA ARG A 155 2.35 18.40 -18.68
C ARG A 155 1.66 19.77 -18.66
N ALA A 156 0.36 19.82 -18.35
CA ALA A 156 -0.40 21.07 -18.24
C ALA A 156 -0.61 21.53 -16.78
N VAL A 157 -0.04 20.83 -15.79
CA VAL A 157 -0.16 21.22 -14.37
C VAL A 157 0.85 22.33 -14.04
N ALA A 158 0.35 23.45 -13.52
CA ALA A 158 1.17 24.57 -13.04
C ALA A 158 1.33 24.63 -11.51
N THR A 159 0.46 23.95 -10.77
CA THR A 159 0.42 23.99 -9.30
C THR A 159 1.56 23.17 -8.66
N GLU A 160 1.77 23.35 -7.35
CA GLU A 160 2.80 22.61 -6.61
C GLU A 160 2.45 21.12 -6.43
N LEU A 161 1.16 20.81 -6.29
CA LEU A 161 0.65 19.47 -6.01
C LEU A 161 -0.26 18.96 -7.14
N ILE A 162 0.00 17.72 -7.56
CA ILE A 162 -0.83 17.00 -8.53
C ILE A 162 -1.68 15.99 -7.76
N ALA A 163 -3.00 16.04 -7.92
CA ALA A 163 -3.90 15.02 -7.41
C ALA A 163 -4.35 14.11 -8.55
N PHE A 164 -3.90 12.86 -8.57
CA PHE A 164 -4.42 11.86 -9.48
C PHE A 164 -5.71 11.27 -8.93
N LEU A 165 -6.77 11.24 -9.74
CA LEU A 165 -8.03 10.57 -9.42
C LEU A 165 -8.52 9.79 -10.65
N ASP A 166 -8.80 8.50 -10.50
CA ASP A 166 -9.42 7.72 -11.57
C ASP A 166 -10.90 8.11 -11.73
N SER A 167 -11.42 8.06 -12.96
CA SER A 167 -12.80 8.44 -13.29
C SER A 167 -13.91 7.66 -12.55
N ASP A 168 -13.58 6.58 -11.85
CA ASP A 168 -14.51 5.78 -11.02
C ASP A 168 -14.36 6.04 -9.51
N ILE A 169 -13.66 7.13 -9.14
CA ILE A 169 -13.52 7.61 -7.77
C ILE A 169 -14.50 8.73 -7.46
N VAL A 170 -15.03 8.73 -6.25
CA VAL A 170 -15.81 9.80 -5.65
C VAL A 170 -15.17 10.15 -4.29
N PRO A 171 -14.44 11.26 -4.17
CA PRO A 171 -13.87 11.69 -2.91
C PRO A 171 -14.92 12.17 -1.91
N ASP A 172 -14.65 12.03 -0.60
CA ASP A 172 -15.49 12.60 0.46
C ASP A 172 -15.30 14.12 0.53
N PRO A 173 -16.29 14.89 1.02
CA PRO A 173 -16.10 16.31 1.30
C PRO A 173 -14.89 16.54 2.22
N GLY A 174 -14.03 17.50 1.89
CA GLY A 174 -12.82 17.81 2.68
C GLY A 174 -11.70 16.76 2.58
N TRP A 175 -11.74 15.83 1.62
CA TRP A 175 -10.74 14.75 1.52
C TRP A 175 -9.28 15.23 1.42
N LEU A 176 -9.01 16.44 0.93
CA LEU A 176 -7.67 17.02 0.85
C LEU A 176 -7.14 17.52 2.20
N ASP A 177 -8.03 17.93 3.12
CA ASP A 177 -7.67 18.52 4.42
C ASP A 177 -6.69 17.68 5.23
N PRO A 178 -6.87 16.34 5.36
CA PRO A 178 -5.89 15.48 6.05
C PRO A 178 -4.61 15.19 5.26
N LEU A 179 -4.58 15.48 3.96
CA LEU A 179 -3.44 15.18 3.06
C LEU A 179 -2.48 16.36 2.93
N LEU A 180 -3.01 17.57 2.69
CA LEU A 180 -2.21 18.76 2.34
C LEU A 180 -1.18 19.17 3.41
N PRO A 181 -1.50 19.16 4.73
CA PRO A 181 -0.55 19.54 5.76
C PRO A 181 0.70 18.65 5.82
N LEU A 182 0.63 17.43 5.28
CA LEU A 182 1.76 16.52 5.25
C LEU A 182 2.84 16.95 4.23
N PHE A 183 2.51 17.80 3.27
CA PHE A 183 3.46 18.35 2.29
C PHE A 183 4.28 19.53 2.81
N ASP A 184 4.02 20.01 4.02
CA ASP A 184 4.89 20.98 4.67
C ASP A 184 6.26 20.37 5.03
N ASP A 185 6.35 19.04 5.12
CA ASP A 185 7.62 18.33 5.12
C ASP A 185 8.14 18.20 3.67
N PRO A 186 9.29 18.83 3.32
CA PRO A 186 9.84 18.79 1.98
C PRO A 186 10.32 17.39 1.55
N ALA A 187 10.50 16.45 2.49
CA ALA A 187 10.81 15.06 2.18
C ALA A 187 9.60 14.29 1.66
N VAL A 188 8.37 14.73 1.98
CA VAL A 188 7.13 14.10 1.50
C VAL A 188 6.94 14.41 0.03
N ALA A 189 6.99 13.36 -0.78
CA ALA A 189 6.75 13.40 -2.22
C ALA A 189 5.32 13.03 -2.58
N ALA A 190 4.68 12.13 -1.83
CA ALA A 190 3.32 11.70 -2.13
C ALA A 190 2.55 11.27 -0.88
N VAL A 191 1.23 11.49 -0.91
CA VAL A 191 0.30 11.09 0.14
C VAL A 191 -0.94 10.48 -0.51
N ALA A 192 -1.29 9.26 -0.12
CA ALA A 192 -2.50 8.58 -0.57
C ALA A 192 -3.60 8.59 0.51
N PRO A 193 -4.85 8.87 0.13
CA PRO A 193 -6.00 8.62 0.98
C PRO A 193 -6.32 7.12 1.08
N ARG A 194 -7.26 6.77 1.95
CA ARG A 194 -7.89 5.45 1.96
C ARG A 194 -8.93 5.34 0.86
N VAL A 195 -8.77 4.35 -0.03
CA VAL A 195 -9.73 4.07 -1.10
C VAL A 195 -10.69 2.97 -0.65
N ARG A 196 -11.93 3.34 -0.29
CA ARG A 196 -13.01 2.42 0.09
C ARG A 196 -13.82 2.03 -1.15
N THR A 197 -14.57 0.93 -1.09
CA THR A 197 -15.44 0.50 -2.20
C THR A 197 -16.89 0.84 -1.90
N PHE A 198 -17.65 1.27 -2.92
CA PHE A 198 -19.10 1.32 -2.82
C PHE A 198 -19.70 -0.10 -2.76
N GLU A 199 -20.60 -0.33 -1.81
CA GLU A 199 -21.20 -1.65 -1.57
C GLU A 199 -22.40 -1.91 -2.48
N HIS A 200 -22.12 -2.10 -3.78
CA HIS A 200 -23.12 -2.48 -4.76
C HIS A 200 -23.01 -3.95 -5.15
N GLY A 201 -24.06 -4.72 -4.87
CA GLY A 201 -24.12 -6.15 -5.16
C GLY A 201 -23.07 -6.98 -4.42
N VAL A 202 -22.91 -8.24 -4.85
CA VAL A 202 -22.03 -9.20 -4.17
C VAL A 202 -20.55 -8.82 -4.31
N LEU A 203 -20.15 -8.29 -5.48
CA LEU A 203 -18.78 -7.87 -5.73
C LEU A 203 -18.41 -6.63 -4.92
N GLY A 204 -19.28 -5.61 -4.86
CA GLY A 204 -19.04 -4.43 -4.03
C GLY A 204 -18.95 -4.75 -2.56
N SER A 205 -19.86 -5.61 -2.03
CA SER A 205 -19.80 -6.07 -0.64
C SER A 205 -18.50 -6.85 -0.34
N TYR A 206 -18.06 -7.70 -1.28
CA TYR A 206 -16.77 -8.38 -1.16
C TYR A 206 -15.61 -7.39 -1.12
N GLU A 207 -15.56 -6.43 -2.05
CA GLU A 207 -14.45 -5.47 -2.17
C GLU A 207 -14.42 -4.45 -1.04
N ALA A 208 -15.56 -4.03 -0.48
CA ALA A 208 -15.58 -3.13 0.69
C ALA A 208 -14.84 -3.71 1.91
N HIS A 209 -14.65 -5.04 1.92
CA HIS A 209 -13.86 -5.75 2.91
C HIS A 209 -12.51 -6.26 2.38
N ARG A 210 -12.36 -6.41 1.06
CA ARG A 210 -11.23 -7.07 0.38
C ARG A 210 -10.89 -6.45 -0.97
N SER A 211 -10.81 -5.12 -1.02
CA SER A 211 -10.29 -4.41 -2.19
C SER A 211 -8.77 -4.44 -2.20
N SER A 212 -8.19 -4.45 -3.40
CA SER A 212 -6.75 -4.20 -3.57
C SER A 212 -6.37 -2.73 -3.42
N LEU A 213 -7.36 -1.83 -3.35
CA LEU A 213 -7.16 -0.39 -3.23
C LEU A 213 -7.21 0.09 -1.76
N ASP A 214 -7.90 -0.64 -0.88
CA ASP A 214 -7.99 -0.31 0.56
C ASP A 214 -6.75 -0.84 1.31
N MET A 215 -5.88 0.06 1.78
CA MET A 215 -4.67 -0.30 2.53
C MET A 215 -4.88 -0.34 4.06
N GLY A 216 -6.15 -0.30 4.51
CA GLY A 216 -6.56 -0.44 5.91
C GLY A 216 -6.78 0.89 6.63
N GLY A 217 -7.22 0.83 7.88
CA GLY A 217 -7.56 2.02 8.68
C GLY A 217 -6.39 2.69 9.40
N GLU A 218 -5.16 2.19 9.23
CA GLU A 218 -4.01 2.64 10.01
C GLU A 218 -2.99 3.40 9.15
N PRO A 219 -2.51 4.59 9.56
CA PRO A 219 -1.53 5.38 8.83
C PRO A 219 -0.19 4.66 8.68
N ALA A 220 0.48 4.84 7.55
CA ALA A 220 1.79 4.22 7.32
C ALA A 220 2.72 5.10 6.51
N VAL A 221 4.02 4.91 6.73
CA VAL A 221 5.02 5.20 5.69
C VAL A 221 5.00 4.06 4.67
N VAL A 222 4.95 4.42 3.39
CA VAL A 222 4.86 3.50 2.26
C VAL A 222 6.27 3.22 1.75
N ARG A 223 6.64 1.94 1.65
CA ARG A 223 7.95 1.52 1.13
C ARG A 223 7.98 0.02 0.79
N PRO A 224 8.80 -0.42 -0.17
CA PRO A 224 9.00 -1.84 -0.45
C PRO A 224 9.31 -2.65 0.82
N GLY A 225 8.59 -3.76 1.01
CA GLY A 225 8.75 -4.64 2.17
C GLY A 225 8.23 -4.07 3.50
N GLY A 226 7.68 -2.86 3.51
CA GLY A 226 6.93 -2.30 4.64
C GLY A 226 5.50 -2.84 4.72
N ARG A 227 4.74 -2.36 5.71
CA ARG A 227 3.35 -2.76 5.94
C ARG A 227 2.46 -2.41 4.75
N ILE A 228 2.70 -1.25 4.16
CA ILE A 228 2.11 -0.80 2.90
C ILE A 228 3.28 -0.65 1.94
N SER A 229 3.33 -1.52 0.92
CA SER A 229 4.46 -1.58 -0.01
C SER A 229 4.35 -0.52 -1.11
N TYR A 230 3.13 -0.17 -1.48
CA TYR A 230 2.79 0.85 -2.47
C TYR A 230 1.38 1.38 -2.16
N VAL A 231 1.00 2.46 -2.85
CA VAL A 231 -0.35 3.03 -2.80
C VAL A 231 -0.88 3.22 -4.22
N PRO A 232 -2.16 2.95 -4.48
CA PRO A 232 -2.72 3.00 -5.82
C PRO A 232 -2.86 4.44 -6.30
N THR A 233 -2.60 4.68 -7.58
CA THR A 233 -2.84 6.00 -8.21
C THR A 233 -4.32 6.24 -8.54
N ALA A 234 -5.20 5.32 -8.16
CA ALA A 234 -6.65 5.56 -8.15
C ALA A 234 -6.99 6.83 -7.40
N ALA A 235 -6.31 7.08 -6.28
CA ALA A 235 -6.25 8.40 -5.65
C ALA A 235 -4.88 8.62 -5.01
N LEU A 236 -4.14 9.62 -5.46
CA LEU A 236 -2.80 9.93 -4.96
C LEU A 236 -2.47 11.40 -5.17
N VAL A 237 -2.08 12.11 -4.11
CA VAL A 237 -1.53 13.46 -4.21
C VAL A 237 -0.01 13.34 -4.26
N VAL A 238 0.63 14.02 -5.22
CA VAL A 238 2.07 13.97 -5.46
C VAL A 238 2.60 15.40 -5.63
N ARG A 239 3.74 15.70 -5.01
CA ARG A 239 4.48 16.94 -5.26
C ARG A 239 4.98 16.94 -6.70
N ARG A 240 4.62 17.97 -7.49
CA ARG A 240 4.98 18.07 -8.91
C ARG A 240 6.48 17.89 -9.15
N SER A 241 7.31 18.57 -8.35
CA SER A 241 8.77 18.48 -8.48
C SER A 241 9.34 17.09 -8.19
N ALA A 242 8.67 16.27 -7.37
CA ALA A 242 9.07 14.89 -7.14
C ALA A 242 8.63 13.98 -8.30
N TRP A 243 7.44 14.20 -8.86
CA TRP A 243 6.97 13.50 -10.06
C TRP A 243 7.86 13.78 -11.28
N GLU A 244 8.23 15.05 -11.51
CA GLU A 244 9.14 15.47 -12.58
C GLU A 244 10.51 14.83 -12.44
N ARG A 245 11.09 14.89 -11.23
CA ARG A 245 12.40 14.28 -10.93
C ARG A 245 12.40 12.77 -11.14
N ALA A 246 11.30 12.11 -10.82
CA ALA A 246 11.15 10.68 -11.06
C ALA A 246 11.04 10.34 -12.56
N GLY A 247 10.77 11.32 -13.44
CA GLY A 247 10.53 11.12 -14.87
C GLY A 247 9.08 10.71 -15.20
N GLY A 248 8.14 10.98 -14.29
CA GLY A 248 6.73 10.63 -14.46
C GLY A 248 6.43 9.13 -14.37
N PHE A 249 5.29 8.71 -14.93
CA PHE A 249 4.92 7.31 -15.06
C PHE A 249 5.62 6.67 -16.27
N ASP A 250 6.05 5.42 -16.13
CA ASP A 250 6.57 4.67 -17.28
C ASP A 250 5.43 4.20 -18.18
N GLU A 251 5.30 4.81 -19.37
CA GLU A 251 4.23 4.53 -20.33
C GLU A 251 4.28 3.11 -20.92
N SER A 252 5.41 2.39 -20.77
CA SER A 252 5.50 0.99 -21.19
C SER A 252 4.78 0.02 -20.24
N LEU A 253 4.47 0.46 -19.02
CA LEU A 253 3.75 -0.33 -18.03
C LEU A 253 2.24 -0.14 -18.21
N ARG A 254 1.57 -1.19 -18.68
CA ARG A 254 0.10 -1.21 -18.72
C ARG A 254 -0.54 -1.34 -17.34
N TYR A 255 0.13 -2.02 -16.42
CA TYR A 255 -0.29 -2.26 -15.05
C TYR A 255 0.95 -2.21 -14.14
N GLY A 256 0.77 -1.72 -12.91
CA GLY A 256 1.85 -1.58 -11.93
C GLY A 256 2.67 -0.31 -12.11
N GLU A 257 2.23 0.63 -12.95
CA GLU A 257 2.84 1.94 -13.12
C GLU A 257 2.84 2.76 -11.82
N ASP A 258 1.85 2.53 -10.96
CA ASP A 258 1.71 3.11 -9.63
C ASP A 258 2.76 2.56 -8.65
N VAL A 259 2.95 1.23 -8.62
CA VAL A 259 3.99 0.55 -7.85
C VAL A 259 5.36 1.06 -8.26
N ASP A 260 5.63 1.10 -9.58
CA ASP A 260 6.90 1.57 -10.13
C ASP A 260 7.21 3.02 -9.74
N LEU A 261 6.25 3.94 -9.87
CA LEU A 261 6.41 5.34 -9.45
C LEU A 261 6.70 5.45 -7.95
N VAL A 262 5.87 4.82 -7.11
CA VAL A 262 6.03 4.88 -5.65
C VAL A 262 7.39 4.34 -5.23
N TRP A 263 7.85 3.24 -5.83
CA TRP A 263 9.15 2.67 -5.52
C TRP A 263 10.30 3.55 -5.98
N ARG A 264 10.23 4.15 -7.17
CA ARG A 264 11.22 5.14 -7.62
C ARG A 264 11.29 6.36 -6.69
N LEU A 265 10.15 6.87 -6.22
CA LEU A 265 10.12 7.97 -5.26
C LEU A 265 10.81 7.59 -3.95
N VAL A 266 10.53 6.39 -3.42
CA VAL A 266 11.17 5.89 -2.20
C VAL A 266 12.68 5.67 -2.41
N SER A 267 13.09 5.13 -3.56
CA SER A 267 14.50 4.95 -3.94
C SER A 267 15.25 6.26 -4.11
N ASP A 268 14.59 7.36 -4.48
CA ASP A 268 15.14 8.74 -4.49
C ASP A 268 15.23 9.36 -3.07
N GLY A 269 15.01 8.56 -2.02
CA GLY A 269 15.05 9.01 -0.63
C GLY A 269 13.85 9.87 -0.22
N LYS A 270 12.78 9.89 -1.03
CA LYS A 270 11.54 10.61 -0.70
C LYS A 270 10.62 9.77 0.19
N VAL A 271 9.76 10.46 0.91
CA VAL A 271 8.75 9.86 1.77
C VAL A 271 7.41 9.80 1.04
N VAL A 272 6.82 8.59 1.00
CA VAL A 272 5.44 8.38 0.58
C VAL A 272 4.62 7.98 1.80
N ARG A 273 3.46 8.62 2.01
CA ARG A 273 2.58 8.37 3.15
C ARG A 273 1.22 7.85 2.73
N TYR A 274 0.65 7.02 3.58
CA TYR A 274 -0.75 6.62 3.53
C TYR A 274 -1.48 7.25 4.71
N GLN A 275 -2.56 7.99 4.41
CA GLN A 275 -3.34 8.75 5.37
C GLN A 275 -4.80 8.31 5.35
N PRO A 276 -5.21 7.38 6.25
CA PRO A 276 -6.55 6.82 6.24
C PRO A 276 -7.65 7.73 6.79
N ASP A 277 -7.26 8.86 7.41
CA ASP A 277 -8.20 9.89 7.85
C ASP A 277 -8.81 10.64 6.64
N SER A 278 -8.17 10.55 5.47
CA SER A 278 -8.76 10.92 4.17
C SER A 278 -9.42 9.71 3.54
N VAL A 279 -10.67 9.85 3.09
CA VAL A 279 -11.41 8.77 2.42
C VAL A 279 -11.87 9.21 1.04
N VAL A 280 -11.69 8.32 0.08
CA VAL A 280 -12.33 8.38 -1.22
C VAL A 280 -13.00 7.03 -1.50
N ARG A 281 -14.04 7.01 -2.34
CA ARG A 281 -14.77 5.79 -2.67
C ARG A 281 -14.64 5.43 -4.13
N HIS A 282 -14.35 4.17 -4.42
CA HIS A 282 -14.27 3.64 -5.77
C HIS A 282 -15.49 2.80 -6.11
N GLU A 283 -15.90 2.85 -7.37
CA GLU A 283 -16.93 1.96 -7.89
C GLU A 283 -16.32 0.61 -8.28
N PRO A 284 -16.86 -0.51 -7.76
CA PRO A 284 -16.37 -1.83 -8.13
C PRO A 284 -16.82 -2.20 -9.54
N ARG A 285 -16.13 -3.17 -10.15
CA ARG A 285 -16.60 -3.80 -11.39
C ARG A 285 -17.94 -4.50 -11.12
N THR A 286 -18.88 -4.37 -12.06
CA THR A 286 -20.25 -4.90 -11.92
C THR A 286 -20.39 -6.36 -12.35
N THR A 287 -19.47 -6.88 -13.19
CA THR A 287 -19.51 -8.26 -13.68
C THR A 287 -18.34 -9.09 -13.18
N LEU A 288 -18.60 -10.36 -12.87
CA LEU A 288 -17.58 -11.30 -12.40
C LEU A 288 -16.44 -11.45 -13.41
N ARG A 289 -16.75 -11.48 -14.71
CA ARG A 289 -15.75 -11.61 -15.77
C ARG A 289 -14.79 -10.43 -15.81
N ALA A 290 -15.31 -9.20 -15.79
CA ALA A 290 -14.48 -7.99 -15.79
C ALA A 290 -13.64 -7.90 -14.51
N TRP A 291 -14.24 -8.26 -13.38
CA TRP A 291 -13.55 -8.30 -12.09
C TRP A 291 -12.40 -9.31 -12.07
N LEU A 292 -12.63 -10.58 -12.48
CA LEU A 292 -11.58 -11.59 -12.56
C LEU A 292 -10.49 -11.19 -13.55
N ARG A 293 -10.87 -10.58 -14.68
CA ARG A 293 -9.90 -10.09 -15.66
C ARG A 293 -8.98 -9.02 -15.05
N GLN A 294 -9.53 -8.08 -14.28
CA GLN A 294 -8.74 -7.09 -13.55
C GLN A 294 -7.75 -7.73 -12.57
N ARG A 295 -8.17 -8.75 -11.80
CA ARG A 295 -7.28 -9.48 -10.88
C ARG A 295 -6.15 -10.19 -11.61
N TYR A 296 -6.47 -10.85 -12.72
CA TYR A 296 -5.48 -11.45 -13.60
C TYR A 296 -4.48 -10.43 -14.13
N ASP A 297 -4.98 -9.31 -14.69
CA ASP A 297 -4.15 -8.27 -15.27
C ASP A 297 -3.21 -7.64 -14.23
N TYR A 298 -3.68 -7.41 -12.99
CA TYR A 298 -2.83 -7.00 -11.87
C TYR A 298 -1.76 -8.03 -11.53
N GLY A 299 -2.08 -9.32 -11.58
CA GLY A 299 -1.09 -10.38 -11.38
C GLY A 299 0.03 -10.33 -12.42
N THR A 300 -0.29 -9.96 -13.67
CA THR A 300 0.71 -9.93 -14.75
C THR A 300 1.82 -8.90 -14.57
N SER A 301 1.59 -7.83 -13.81
CA SER A 301 2.59 -6.78 -13.60
C SER A 301 3.73 -7.23 -12.69
N ALA A 302 3.51 -8.21 -11.80
CA ALA A 302 4.48 -8.63 -10.80
C ALA A 302 5.84 -9.01 -11.40
N ALA A 303 5.85 -9.71 -12.54
CA ALA A 303 7.08 -10.14 -13.19
C ALA A 303 7.84 -8.99 -13.87
N VAL A 304 7.12 -8.01 -14.43
CA VAL A 304 7.74 -6.82 -15.03
C VAL A 304 8.34 -5.95 -13.94
N LEU A 305 7.59 -5.73 -12.86
CA LEU A 305 8.05 -4.99 -11.68
C LEU A 305 9.28 -5.64 -11.03
N ALA A 306 9.32 -6.98 -10.95
CA ALA A 306 10.48 -7.68 -10.37
C ALA A 306 11.77 -7.44 -11.19
N ARG A 307 11.65 -7.36 -12.52
CA ARG A 307 12.81 -7.03 -13.37
C ARG A 307 13.28 -5.59 -13.21
N ARG A 308 12.34 -4.66 -12.99
CA ARG A 308 12.63 -3.23 -12.82
C ARG A 308 13.15 -2.90 -11.43
N HIS A 309 12.67 -3.64 -10.43
CA HIS A 309 12.96 -3.43 -9.01
C HIS A 309 13.35 -4.77 -8.36
N PRO A 310 14.54 -5.31 -8.70
CA PRO A 310 14.96 -6.63 -8.23
C PRO A 310 15.02 -6.69 -6.71
N GLY A 311 14.54 -7.79 -6.13
CA GLY A 311 14.63 -8.03 -4.69
C GLY A 311 13.40 -7.57 -3.88
N HIS A 312 12.35 -7.10 -4.55
CA HIS A 312 11.14 -6.59 -3.89
C HIS A 312 9.89 -7.45 -4.09
N LEU A 313 9.87 -8.38 -5.05
CA LEU A 313 8.68 -9.17 -5.37
C LEU A 313 8.91 -10.66 -5.26
N TYR A 314 8.71 -11.17 -4.04
CA TYR A 314 8.73 -12.59 -3.72
C TYR A 314 7.38 -13.05 -3.18
N CYS A 315 7.03 -14.32 -3.40
CA CYS A 315 5.78 -14.87 -2.87
C CYS A 315 5.79 -15.05 -1.33
N ALA A 316 6.98 -15.12 -0.74
CA ALA A 316 7.19 -15.09 0.71
C ALA A 316 8.63 -14.64 1.03
N ARG A 317 8.84 -13.99 2.18
CA ARG A 317 10.17 -13.61 2.69
C ARG A 317 10.37 -14.19 4.09
N LEU A 318 11.23 -15.20 4.19
CA LEU A 318 11.34 -16.04 5.39
C LEU A 318 12.81 -16.32 5.75
N PRO A 319 13.15 -16.46 7.05
CA PRO A 319 14.40 -17.07 7.45
C PRO A 319 14.53 -18.50 6.89
N ARG A 320 15.74 -18.89 6.49
CA ARG A 320 16.02 -20.26 5.99
C ARG A 320 15.60 -21.35 6.98
N SER A 321 15.82 -21.13 8.27
CA SER A 321 15.40 -22.03 9.36
C SER A 321 13.88 -22.21 9.42
N THR A 322 13.14 -21.11 9.36
CA THR A 322 11.67 -21.09 9.34
C THR A 322 11.12 -21.81 8.11
N ALA A 323 11.67 -21.53 6.92
CA ALA A 323 11.26 -22.19 5.70
C ALA A 323 11.52 -23.70 5.75
N PHE A 324 12.69 -24.13 6.23
CA PHE A 324 13.02 -25.54 6.40
C PHE A 324 12.07 -26.25 7.39
N ARG A 325 11.76 -25.61 8.53
CA ARG A 325 10.80 -26.15 9.51
C ARG A 325 9.43 -26.38 8.87
N TRP A 326 8.89 -25.38 8.20
CA TRP A 326 7.56 -25.50 7.60
C TRP A 326 7.54 -26.47 6.42
N ALA A 327 8.62 -26.56 5.64
CA ALA A 327 8.75 -27.56 4.58
C ALA A 327 8.75 -29.00 5.15
N THR A 328 9.50 -29.27 6.22
CA THR A 328 9.54 -30.61 6.84
C THR A 328 8.22 -31.01 7.48
N ILE A 329 7.52 -30.06 8.13
CA ILE A 329 6.14 -30.26 8.62
C ILE A 329 5.20 -30.56 7.45
N ALA A 330 5.25 -29.76 6.37
CA ALA A 330 4.43 -29.95 5.18
C ALA A 330 4.71 -31.28 4.47
N LEU A 331 5.90 -31.85 4.61
CA LEU A 331 6.28 -33.18 4.09
C LEU A 331 5.90 -34.34 5.02
N GLY A 332 5.34 -34.07 6.20
CA GLY A 332 4.98 -35.09 7.19
C GLY A 332 6.17 -35.63 7.99
N ARG A 333 7.27 -34.86 8.09
CA ARG A 333 8.47 -35.22 8.84
C ARG A 333 8.73 -34.19 9.96
N PRO A 334 7.79 -34.01 10.92
CA PRO A 334 7.83 -32.91 11.90
C PRO A 334 9.07 -32.94 12.81
N TRP A 335 9.68 -34.12 13.02
CA TRP A 335 10.86 -34.28 13.87
C TRP A 335 12.07 -33.48 13.37
N PHE A 336 12.24 -33.32 12.05
CA PHE A 336 13.27 -32.44 11.50
C PHE A 336 12.95 -30.95 11.74
N GLY A 337 11.66 -30.61 11.81
CA GLY A 337 11.21 -29.27 12.17
C GLY A 337 11.47 -28.91 13.64
N ILE A 338 11.45 -29.89 14.54
CA ILE A 338 11.78 -29.70 15.97
C ILE A 338 13.25 -29.29 16.13
N VAL A 339 14.17 -29.86 15.35
CA VAL A 339 15.60 -29.49 15.40
C VAL A 339 15.80 -28.00 15.07
N THR A 340 14.99 -27.45 14.17
CA THR A 340 14.98 -26.01 13.86
C THR A 340 14.21 -25.14 14.84
N ALA A 341 13.48 -25.71 15.80
CA ALA A 341 12.77 -24.96 16.85
C ALA A 341 13.72 -24.32 17.88
N VAL A 342 15.01 -24.66 17.83
CA VAL A 342 16.07 -23.99 18.60
C VAL A 342 16.25 -22.53 18.16
N GLU A 343 15.96 -22.20 16.89
CA GLU A 343 16.22 -20.87 16.35
C GLU A 343 15.34 -19.76 16.97
N PRO A 344 14.00 -19.93 17.10
CA PRO A 344 13.17 -19.01 17.87
C PRO A 344 13.67 -18.78 19.31
N VAL A 345 14.19 -19.82 19.97
CA VAL A 345 14.75 -19.71 21.33
C VAL A 345 16.04 -18.91 21.34
N ARG A 346 16.92 -19.11 20.35
CA ARG A 346 18.14 -18.30 20.16
C ARG A 346 17.79 -16.84 19.89
N GLN A 347 16.83 -16.58 19.00
CA GLN A 347 16.35 -15.23 18.69
C GLN A 347 15.76 -14.55 19.93
N LEU A 348 14.95 -15.27 20.72
CA LEU A 348 14.40 -14.77 21.99
C LEU A 348 15.52 -14.39 22.96
N ARG A 349 16.54 -15.25 23.14
CA ARG A 349 17.71 -14.96 23.98
C ARG A 349 18.48 -13.74 23.47
N ARG A 350 18.72 -13.64 22.17
CA ARG A 350 19.41 -12.50 21.54
C ARG A 350 18.65 -11.18 21.73
N LEU A 351 17.33 -11.19 21.57
CA LEU A 351 16.50 -10.00 21.83
C LEU A 351 16.60 -9.56 23.30
N ARG A 352 16.68 -10.51 24.23
CA ARG A 352 16.89 -10.23 25.66
C ARG A 352 18.28 -9.70 25.97
N THR A 353 19.34 -10.20 25.33
CA THR A 353 20.70 -9.67 25.55
C THR A 353 20.85 -8.24 25.02
N VAL A 354 20.11 -7.89 23.97
CA VAL A 354 19.97 -6.49 23.54
C VAL A 354 18.90 -5.75 24.34
N GLY A 355 18.52 -6.18 25.54
CA GLY A 355 17.73 -5.40 26.49
C GLY A 355 16.22 -5.28 26.20
N LEU A 356 15.63 -6.14 25.35
CA LEU A 356 14.17 -6.24 25.30
C LEU A 356 13.64 -6.99 26.53
N PRO A 357 12.53 -6.54 27.16
CA PRO A 357 11.77 -7.33 28.11
C PRO A 357 11.37 -8.69 27.53
N ALA A 358 11.36 -9.73 28.37
CA ALA A 358 11.09 -11.10 27.93
C ALA A 358 9.71 -11.25 27.25
N SER A 359 8.68 -10.55 27.75
CA SER A 359 7.34 -10.53 27.16
C SER A 359 7.34 -9.94 25.75
N MET A 360 7.99 -8.79 25.55
CA MET A 360 8.11 -8.15 24.24
C MET A 360 8.90 -9.01 23.26
N ALA A 361 10.03 -9.58 23.71
CA ALA A 361 10.84 -10.47 22.89
C ALA A 361 10.04 -11.71 22.44
N ALA A 362 9.24 -12.30 23.34
CA ALA A 362 8.36 -13.42 23.02
C ALA A 362 7.27 -13.02 22.02
N THR A 363 6.69 -11.83 22.15
CA THR A 363 5.73 -11.31 21.18
C THR A 363 6.34 -11.13 19.80
N VAL A 364 7.55 -10.57 19.68
CA VAL A 364 8.24 -10.39 18.39
C VAL A 364 8.45 -11.73 17.70
N VAL A 365 9.00 -12.71 18.43
CA VAL A 365 9.26 -14.05 17.88
C VAL A 365 7.96 -14.72 17.48
N GLY A 366 6.91 -14.64 18.31
CA GLY A 366 5.59 -15.20 18.00
C GLY A 366 4.93 -14.55 16.77
N GLU A 367 4.97 -13.22 16.67
CA GLU A 367 4.43 -12.49 15.51
C GLU A 367 5.20 -12.82 14.22
N ALA A 368 6.52 -13.00 14.29
CA ALA A 368 7.32 -13.44 13.15
C ALA A 368 6.92 -14.84 12.66
N GLU A 369 6.66 -15.77 13.59
CA GLU A 369 6.19 -17.12 13.26
C GLU A 369 4.80 -17.11 12.62
N VAL A 370 3.87 -16.37 13.21
CA VAL A 370 2.53 -16.21 12.66
C VAL A 370 2.57 -15.55 11.27
N SER A 371 3.44 -14.55 11.09
CA SER A 371 3.68 -13.90 9.80
C SER A 371 4.21 -14.90 8.77
N ALA A 372 5.16 -15.77 9.16
CA ALA A 372 5.72 -16.79 8.27
C ALA A 372 4.66 -17.77 7.77
N VAL A 373 3.81 -18.27 8.67
CA VAL A 373 2.69 -19.16 8.30
C VAL A 373 1.72 -18.48 7.36
N ARG A 374 1.37 -17.21 7.62
CA ARG A 374 0.47 -16.45 6.74
C ARG A 374 1.07 -16.29 5.35
N GLN A 375 2.35 -15.92 5.24
CA GLN A 375 3.03 -15.79 3.95
C GLN A 375 3.05 -17.12 3.17
N LEU A 376 3.33 -18.24 3.83
CA LEU A 376 3.30 -19.56 3.19
C LEU A 376 1.88 -19.97 2.75
N ALA A 377 0.87 -19.70 3.58
CA ALA A 377 -0.53 -19.95 3.22
C ALA A 377 -0.96 -19.08 2.02
N ASP A 378 -0.54 -17.82 1.99
CA ASP A 378 -0.81 -16.89 0.89
C ASP A 378 -0.11 -17.33 -0.41
N ALA A 379 1.17 -17.72 -0.32
CA ALA A 379 1.92 -18.29 -1.43
C ALA A 379 1.27 -19.58 -1.94
N LEU A 380 0.79 -20.46 -1.05
CA LEU A 380 0.10 -21.69 -1.42
C LEU A 380 -1.22 -21.42 -2.15
N ARG A 381 -2.02 -20.45 -1.67
CA ARG A 381 -3.33 -20.13 -2.27
C ARG A 381 -3.21 -19.41 -3.61
N ARG A 382 -2.27 -18.46 -3.74
CA ARG A 382 -2.14 -17.59 -4.92
C ARG A 382 -1.16 -18.15 -5.94
N ILE A 383 -0.04 -18.72 -5.52
CA ILE A 383 1.07 -19.03 -6.42
C ILE A 383 1.24 -20.55 -6.61
N TRP A 384 1.32 -21.31 -5.51
CA TRP A 384 1.64 -22.74 -5.56
C TRP A 384 0.42 -23.66 -5.62
N TRP A 385 -0.78 -23.10 -5.80
CA TRP A 385 -2.00 -23.89 -5.93
C TRP A 385 -1.93 -24.93 -7.06
N PRO A 386 -1.32 -24.67 -8.25
CA PRO A 386 -1.27 -25.68 -9.31
C PRO A 386 -0.48 -26.90 -8.85
N ALA A 387 0.70 -26.67 -8.24
CA ALA A 387 1.54 -27.73 -7.68
C ALA A 387 0.82 -28.50 -6.56
N ALA A 388 0.04 -27.81 -5.72
CA ALA A 388 -0.69 -28.42 -4.62
C ALA A 388 -1.76 -29.43 -5.08
N LEU A 389 -2.34 -29.27 -6.27
CA LEU A 389 -3.41 -30.14 -6.78
C LEU A 389 -2.94 -31.54 -7.16
N PHE A 390 -1.65 -31.72 -7.48
CA PHE A 390 -1.06 -32.99 -7.93
C PHE A 390 -0.89 -34.03 -6.82
N SER A 391 -1.07 -33.67 -5.55
CA SER A 391 -0.94 -34.63 -4.44
C SER A 391 -2.07 -34.54 -3.43
N ARG A 392 -2.45 -35.69 -2.83
CA ARG A 392 -3.44 -35.72 -1.73
C ARG A 392 -3.04 -34.81 -0.58
N ARG A 393 -1.75 -34.72 -0.27
CA ARG A 393 -1.22 -33.87 0.80
C ARG A 393 -1.28 -32.39 0.43
N GLY A 394 -0.87 -32.02 -0.78
CA GLY A 394 -0.96 -30.64 -1.28
C GLY A 394 -2.40 -30.11 -1.26
N ARG A 395 -3.38 -30.92 -1.70
CA ARG A 395 -4.80 -30.57 -1.61
C ARG A 395 -5.27 -30.31 -0.18
N ARG A 396 -4.85 -31.13 0.79
CA ARG A 396 -5.16 -30.91 2.22
C ARG A 396 -4.54 -29.62 2.74
N LEU A 397 -3.29 -29.32 2.38
CA LEU A 397 -2.63 -28.07 2.77
C LEU A 397 -3.32 -26.85 2.15
N LEU A 398 -3.75 -26.94 0.89
CA LEU A 398 -4.48 -25.86 0.22
C LEU A 398 -5.84 -25.60 0.92
N LEU A 399 -6.59 -26.66 1.24
CA LEU A 399 -7.82 -26.55 2.03
C LEU A 399 -7.57 -25.92 3.40
N ALA A 400 -6.52 -26.36 4.11
CA ALA A 400 -6.11 -25.81 5.39
C ALA A 400 -5.72 -24.32 5.29
N ALA A 401 -5.12 -23.89 4.18
CA ALA A 401 -4.79 -22.49 3.94
C ALA A 401 -6.04 -21.61 3.72
N TYR A 402 -7.11 -22.16 3.15
CA TYR A 402 -8.39 -21.45 2.97
C TYR A 402 -9.29 -21.47 4.21
N LEU A 403 -9.18 -22.48 5.07
CA LEU A 403 -10.05 -22.66 6.24
C LEU A 403 -10.11 -21.41 7.15
N PRO A 404 -9.00 -20.77 7.56
CA PRO A 404 -9.05 -19.55 8.37
C PRO A 404 -9.69 -18.36 7.66
N VAL A 405 -9.63 -18.33 6.32
CA VAL A 405 -10.20 -17.24 5.53
C VAL A 405 -11.71 -17.36 5.47
N VAL A 406 -12.21 -18.57 5.21
CA VAL A 406 -13.65 -18.89 5.22
C VAL A 406 -14.22 -18.74 6.63
N ALA A 407 -13.55 -19.30 7.65
CA ALA A 407 -14.01 -19.21 9.03
C ALA A 407 -14.15 -17.76 9.52
N ARG A 408 -13.21 -16.87 9.18
CA ARG A 408 -13.32 -15.44 9.51
C ARG A 408 -14.46 -14.74 8.76
N ALA A 409 -14.72 -15.13 7.52
CA ALA A 409 -15.84 -14.57 6.77
C ALA A 409 -17.18 -14.97 7.41
N VAL A 410 -17.34 -16.24 7.77
CA VAL A 410 -18.52 -16.77 8.46
C VAL A 410 -18.69 -16.13 9.85
N ALA A 411 -17.61 -16.05 10.64
CA ALA A 411 -17.65 -15.44 11.97
C ALA A 411 -18.00 -13.93 11.93
N ALA A 412 -17.71 -13.26 10.82
CA ALA A 412 -18.09 -11.87 10.59
C ALA A 412 -19.48 -11.72 9.95
N GLY A 413 -20.29 -12.79 9.88
CA GLY A 413 -21.64 -12.75 9.32
C GLY A 413 -21.69 -12.44 7.83
N ARG A 414 -20.61 -12.68 7.09
CA ARG A 414 -20.52 -12.31 5.67
C ARG A 414 -21.27 -13.29 4.79
N ASP A 415 -21.69 -12.81 3.62
CA ASP A 415 -22.26 -13.63 2.55
C ASP A 415 -21.36 -14.85 2.27
N PRO A 416 -21.89 -16.08 2.30
CA PRO A 416 -21.12 -17.29 1.98
C PRO A 416 -20.40 -17.23 0.62
N ARG A 417 -20.95 -16.49 -0.35
CA ARG A 417 -20.36 -16.26 -1.67
C ARG A 417 -19.02 -15.52 -1.59
N ALA A 418 -18.75 -14.77 -0.52
CA ALA A 418 -17.46 -14.11 -0.29
C ALA A 418 -16.29 -15.11 -0.20
N GLY A 419 -16.54 -16.34 0.28
CA GLY A 419 -15.54 -17.41 0.29
C GLY A 419 -15.18 -17.88 -1.13
N LEU A 420 -16.17 -18.05 -2.00
CA LEU A 420 -15.97 -18.42 -3.39
C LEU A 420 -15.27 -17.30 -4.18
N LEU A 421 -15.72 -16.06 -4.00
CA LEU A 421 -15.06 -14.88 -4.58
C LEU A 421 -13.61 -14.78 -4.13
N ARG A 422 -13.32 -15.10 -2.86
CA ARG A 422 -11.95 -15.12 -2.38
C ARG A 422 -11.07 -16.14 -3.09
N ILE A 423 -11.57 -17.36 -3.30
CA ILE A 423 -10.83 -18.38 -4.06
C ILE A 423 -10.61 -17.87 -5.49
N ALA A 424 -11.65 -17.33 -6.13
CA ALA A 424 -11.57 -16.84 -7.51
C ALA A 424 -10.58 -15.66 -7.67
N ASP A 425 -10.53 -14.72 -6.71
CA ASP A 425 -9.54 -13.64 -6.63
C ASP A 425 -8.10 -14.19 -6.57
N ASP A 426 -7.84 -15.09 -5.62
CA ASP A 426 -6.51 -15.70 -5.44
C ASP A 426 -6.04 -16.43 -6.71
N LEU A 427 -6.94 -17.21 -7.34
CA LEU A 427 -6.65 -17.94 -8.58
C LEU A 427 -6.43 -17.00 -9.77
N ALA A 428 -7.27 -15.99 -9.96
CA ALA A 428 -7.16 -15.05 -11.07
C ALA A 428 -5.84 -14.27 -11.00
N TYR A 429 -5.54 -13.67 -9.84
CA TYR A 429 -4.28 -12.97 -9.61
C TYR A 429 -3.08 -13.91 -9.80
N GLY A 430 -3.12 -15.09 -9.19
CA GLY A 430 -2.07 -16.10 -9.27
C GLY A 430 -1.73 -16.53 -10.69
N THR A 431 -2.78 -16.76 -11.50
CA THR A 431 -2.65 -17.11 -12.91
C THR A 431 -2.02 -15.95 -13.70
N GLY A 432 -2.37 -14.71 -13.36
CA GLY A 432 -1.73 -13.52 -13.89
C GLY A 432 -0.23 -13.48 -13.60
N VAL A 433 0.17 -13.75 -12.35
CA VAL A 433 1.59 -13.80 -11.94
C VAL A 433 2.36 -14.83 -12.76
N TRP A 434 1.85 -16.06 -12.87
CA TRP A 434 2.48 -17.10 -13.68
C TRP A 434 2.60 -16.70 -15.16
N ALA A 435 1.53 -16.14 -15.74
CA ALA A 435 1.55 -15.67 -17.12
C ALA A 435 2.54 -14.51 -17.34
N GLY A 436 2.72 -13.64 -16.34
CA GLY A 436 3.75 -12.61 -16.35
C GLY A 436 5.15 -13.22 -16.33
N CYS A 437 5.43 -14.12 -15.38
CA CYS A 437 6.72 -14.78 -15.23
C CYS A 437 7.15 -15.57 -16.48
N LEU A 438 6.22 -16.32 -17.08
CA LEU A 438 6.48 -17.08 -18.31
C LEU A 438 6.82 -16.17 -19.49
N ARG A 439 6.17 -15.00 -19.61
CA ARG A 439 6.42 -14.04 -20.70
C ARG A 439 7.73 -13.29 -20.54
N THR A 440 8.13 -12.95 -19.32
CA THR A 440 9.32 -12.13 -19.07
C THR A 440 10.56 -12.94 -18.70
N GLY A 441 10.43 -14.23 -18.44
CA GLY A 441 11.54 -15.13 -18.11
C GLY A 441 12.09 -14.96 -16.68
N THR A 442 11.32 -14.36 -15.76
CA THR A 442 11.72 -14.24 -14.34
C THR A 442 10.94 -15.20 -13.45
N ALA A 443 11.60 -15.74 -12.44
CA ALA A 443 10.98 -16.59 -11.42
C ALA A 443 10.76 -15.86 -10.08
N GLU A 444 11.25 -14.62 -9.92
CA GLU A 444 11.26 -13.91 -8.64
C GLU A 444 9.88 -13.88 -7.94
N PRO A 445 8.77 -13.52 -8.64
CA PRO A 445 7.45 -13.46 -8.00
C PRO A 445 6.88 -14.80 -7.54
N VAL A 446 7.42 -15.93 -8.04
CA VAL A 446 6.90 -17.27 -7.75
C VAL A 446 7.76 -18.07 -6.78
N VAL A 447 8.95 -17.56 -6.42
CA VAL A 447 9.86 -18.17 -5.45
C VAL A 447 9.91 -17.37 -4.15
N PRO A 448 10.20 -18.03 -3.01
CA PRO A 448 10.39 -17.34 -1.76
C PRO A 448 11.81 -16.75 -1.67
N LEU A 449 11.95 -15.59 -1.02
CA LEU A 449 13.25 -15.06 -0.60
C LEU A 449 13.63 -15.68 0.75
N LEU A 450 14.71 -16.47 0.75
CA LEU A 450 15.22 -17.14 1.94
C LEU A 450 16.52 -16.51 2.45
N TYR A 451 16.45 -15.83 3.59
CA TYR A 451 17.57 -15.09 4.19
C TYR A 451 18.13 -15.74 5.47
N ARG A 452 19.34 -15.34 5.88
CA ARG A 452 19.95 -15.78 7.16
C ARG A 452 19.63 -14.76 8.25
N THR A 453 19.25 -15.24 9.43
CA THR A 453 18.94 -14.42 10.62
C THR A 453 20.15 -13.69 11.21
N ASP A 454 21.37 -14.19 10.95
CA ASP A 454 22.60 -13.70 11.58
C ASP A 454 23.56 -12.94 10.64
N GLY A 455 23.19 -12.67 9.37
CA GLY A 455 24.16 -12.16 8.37
C GLY A 455 23.73 -10.99 7.48
N ASP A 456 22.44 -10.62 7.42
CA ASP A 456 21.96 -9.62 6.46
C ASP A 456 21.48 -8.33 7.15
N SER A 457 22.26 -7.78 8.08
CA SER A 457 22.02 -6.42 8.58
C SER A 457 22.36 -5.32 7.56
N ASP A 458 22.93 -5.68 6.40
CA ASP A 458 23.38 -4.72 5.38
C ASP A 458 22.47 -4.64 4.14
N ALA A 459 21.34 -5.35 4.11
CA ALA A 459 20.38 -5.28 3.00
C ALA A 459 19.06 -4.67 3.44
N THR A 460 19.10 -3.41 3.92
CA THR A 460 18.03 -2.38 3.93
C THR A 460 18.49 -1.22 4.83
N GLY A 461 19.45 -0.45 4.29
CA GLY A 461 19.78 0.88 4.78
C GLY A 461 18.58 1.81 4.77
#